data_AF-A0A2K8WV38-F1
#
_entry.id   AF-A0A2K8WV38-F1
#
_cell.length_a   1.000
_cell.length_b   1.000
_cell.length_c   1.000
_cell.angle_alpha   90.00
_cell.angle_beta   90.00
_cell.angle_gamma   90.00
#
_symmetry.space_group_name_H-M   'P 1'
#
loop_
_entity.id
_entity.type
_entity.pdbx_description
1 polymer ?
#
loop_
_entity_poly.entity_id
_entity_poly.type
_entity_poly.pdbx_seq_one_letter_code
_entity_poly.pdbx_strand_id
1 'polypeptide(L)'
;MKHIIYILFFFFGSLTAQNETVFEQANALYNDAKFDEAIAKYESILETKQHSAEVYYNLANAHYKLNNIAPSIYYYEKALQLKPEDKDILNNRAYAKKMTVDAIQAVPQLGLSRFFNKVTNALTFDNWARLAIVMMVLFIVLFLMYYFTNGTQSKRVSFILSFVFLFLSLSSVGLAFQKQALDNKDNPAIVFAQKSEVKTEPNSDGKDAFVLHEGTKVLVLDTINDWRKIKLLDGKIGWINAKDIKMLNNF
;
A
#
# COMPACT_ATOMS: atom_id res chain seq x y z
N MET A 1 -32.54 32.33 7.36
CA MET A 1 -32.08 31.09 8.03
C MET A 1 -32.92 29.84 7.73
N LYS A 2 -34.03 29.90 6.98
CA LYS A 2 -34.82 28.69 6.63
C LYS A 2 -34.31 27.92 5.41
N HIS A 3 -33.49 28.53 4.54
CA HIS A 3 -32.93 27.88 3.34
C HIS A 3 -31.64 27.08 3.59
N ILE A 4 -30.96 27.31 4.72
CA ILE A 4 -29.76 26.55 5.11
C ILE A 4 -30.13 25.13 5.60
N ILE A 5 -31.32 24.98 6.17
CA ILE A 5 -31.82 23.69 6.68
C ILE A 5 -32.12 22.71 5.53
N TYR A 6 -32.59 23.21 4.38
CA TYR A 6 -32.84 22.35 3.20
C TYR A 6 -31.55 21.87 2.52
N ILE A 7 -30.46 22.65 2.59
CA ILE A 7 -29.14 22.25 2.07
C ILE A 7 -28.49 21.20 2.99
N LEU A 8 -28.71 21.29 4.30
CA LEU A 8 -28.26 20.29 5.28
C LEU A 8 -29.06 18.97 5.19
N PHE A 9 -30.35 19.02 4.82
CA PHE A 9 -31.17 17.82 4.65
C PHE A 9 -30.88 17.06 3.34
N PHE A 10 -30.44 17.77 2.29
CA PHE A 10 -30.05 17.14 1.01
C PHE A 10 -28.74 16.34 1.10
N PHE A 11 -27.90 16.62 2.10
CA PHE A 11 -26.66 15.87 2.36
C PHE A 11 -26.88 14.55 3.10
N PHE A 12 -28.10 14.27 3.59
CA PHE A 12 -28.46 13.03 4.28
C PHE A 12 -29.22 12.03 3.40
N GLY A 13 -29.22 12.23 2.07
CA GLY A 13 -29.73 11.28 1.09
C GLY A 13 -28.83 10.06 0.97
N SER A 14 -29.08 9.09 1.86
CA SER A 14 -28.68 7.67 1.81
C SER A 14 -28.06 7.17 0.50
N LEU A 15 -26.73 7.06 0.49
CA LEU A 15 -25.95 6.28 -0.49
C LEU A 15 -25.35 5.00 0.11
N THR A 16 -25.64 4.70 1.37
CA THR A 16 -25.12 3.52 2.07
C THR A 16 -26.26 2.55 2.33
N ALA A 17 -26.42 1.55 1.45
CA ALA A 17 -27.26 0.39 1.78
C ALA A 17 -26.95 -0.82 0.89
N GLN A 18 -26.81 -0.66 -0.43
CA GLN A 18 -26.78 -1.83 -1.31
C GLN A 18 -25.51 -2.67 -1.11
N ASN A 19 -24.33 -2.05 -1.05
CA ASN A 19 -23.08 -2.81 -0.94
C ASN A 19 -22.82 -3.38 0.45
N GLU A 20 -23.33 -2.73 1.50
CA GLU A 20 -23.32 -3.29 2.86
C GLU A 20 -24.13 -4.59 2.90
N THR A 21 -25.27 -4.65 2.20
CA THR A 21 -26.04 -5.90 2.09
C THR A 21 -25.32 -6.99 1.29
N VAL A 22 -24.61 -6.64 0.22
CA VAL A 22 -23.83 -7.60 -0.59
C VAL A 22 -22.60 -8.10 0.20
N PHE A 23 -21.97 -7.23 0.98
CA PHE A 23 -20.84 -7.57 1.84
C PHE A 23 -21.26 -8.58 2.93
N GLU A 24 -22.38 -8.34 3.61
CA GLU A 24 -22.89 -9.28 4.61
C GLU A 24 -23.31 -10.62 3.99
N GLN A 25 -23.88 -10.62 2.77
CA GLN A 25 -24.15 -11.85 2.03
C GLN A 25 -22.86 -12.62 1.70
N ALA A 26 -21.81 -11.92 1.28
CA ALA A 26 -20.51 -12.52 1.02
C ALA A 26 -19.88 -13.10 2.29
N ASN A 27 -19.99 -12.41 3.43
CA ASN A 27 -19.56 -12.90 4.73
C ASN A 27 -20.33 -14.17 5.14
N ALA A 28 -21.65 -14.18 4.94
CA ALA A 28 -22.48 -15.35 5.24
C ALA A 28 -22.07 -16.57 4.39
N LEU A 29 -21.90 -16.39 3.08
CA LEU A 29 -21.39 -17.43 2.17
C LEU A 29 -20.01 -17.93 2.59
N TYR A 30 -19.12 -17.03 3.00
CA TYR A 30 -17.80 -17.38 3.52
C TYR A 30 -17.89 -18.24 4.78
N ASN A 31 -18.76 -17.86 5.73
CA ASN A 31 -18.97 -18.60 6.98
C ASN A 31 -19.60 -19.99 6.73
N ASP A 32 -20.42 -20.11 5.70
CA ASP A 32 -20.99 -21.38 5.22
C ASP A 32 -19.99 -22.21 4.38
N ALA A 33 -18.71 -21.79 4.30
CA ALA A 33 -17.64 -22.40 3.51
C ALA A 33 -17.89 -22.45 1.99
N LYS A 34 -18.81 -21.64 1.48
CA LYS A 34 -19.10 -21.47 0.05
C LYS A 34 -18.17 -20.42 -0.56
N PHE A 35 -16.88 -20.73 -0.61
CA PHE A 35 -15.84 -19.75 -0.92
C PHE A 35 -15.92 -19.19 -2.34
N ASP A 36 -16.23 -20.00 -3.36
CA ASP A 36 -16.38 -19.51 -4.74
C ASP A 36 -17.54 -18.51 -4.88
N GLU A 37 -18.69 -18.80 -4.25
CA GLU A 37 -19.84 -17.88 -4.22
C GLU A 37 -19.52 -16.59 -3.46
N ALA A 38 -18.78 -16.70 -2.35
CA ALA A 38 -18.32 -15.54 -1.59
C ALA A 38 -17.38 -14.66 -2.41
N ILE A 39 -16.42 -15.25 -3.15
CA ILE A 39 -15.50 -14.54 -4.04
C ILE A 39 -16.30 -13.75 -5.08
N ALA A 40 -17.24 -14.40 -5.78
CA ALA A 40 -18.05 -13.72 -6.79
C ALA A 40 -18.82 -12.51 -6.21
N LYS A 41 -19.33 -12.63 -4.98
CA LYS A 41 -19.99 -11.50 -4.30
C LYS A 41 -19.03 -10.39 -3.92
N TYR A 42 -17.87 -10.70 -3.36
CA TYR A 42 -16.85 -9.69 -3.06
C TYR A 42 -16.35 -8.99 -4.33
N GLU A 43 -16.14 -9.72 -5.44
CA GLU A 43 -15.74 -9.15 -6.73
C GLU A 43 -16.81 -8.21 -7.28
N SER A 44 -18.10 -8.56 -7.15
CA SER A 44 -19.20 -7.67 -7.55
C SER A 44 -19.22 -6.33 -6.79
N ILE A 45 -18.72 -6.30 -5.54
CA ILE A 45 -18.55 -5.03 -4.80
C ILE A 45 -17.45 -4.20 -5.47
N LEU A 46 -16.32 -4.83 -5.83
CA LEU A 46 -15.20 -4.15 -6.50
C LEU A 46 -15.58 -3.62 -7.90
N GLU A 47 -16.47 -4.30 -8.62
CA GLU A 47 -17.01 -3.84 -9.92
C GLU A 47 -17.76 -2.51 -9.80
N THR A 48 -18.37 -2.23 -8.64
CA THR A 48 -19.00 -0.92 -8.36
C THR A 48 -17.98 0.18 -7.99
N LYS A 49 -16.68 -0.10 -8.14
CA LYS A 49 -15.55 0.78 -7.78
C LYS A 49 -15.49 1.13 -6.28
N GLN A 50 -16.08 0.28 -5.45
CA GLN A 50 -16.00 0.41 -3.99
C GLN A 50 -14.89 -0.49 -3.48
N HIS A 51 -13.80 0.13 -3.04
CA HIS A 51 -12.62 -0.56 -2.55
C HIS A 51 -12.46 -0.33 -1.05
N SER A 52 -12.32 -1.40 -0.29
CA SER A 52 -12.04 -1.34 1.15
C SER A 52 -11.03 -2.41 1.55
N ALA A 53 -10.34 -2.18 2.67
CA ALA A 53 -9.38 -3.15 3.18
C ALA A 53 -10.08 -4.46 3.56
N GLU A 54 -11.31 -4.35 4.07
CA GLU A 54 -12.16 -5.45 4.51
C GLU A 54 -12.58 -6.36 3.34
N VAL A 55 -13.03 -5.78 2.22
CA VAL A 55 -13.39 -6.55 1.02
C VAL A 55 -12.18 -7.30 0.50
N TYR A 56 -11.04 -6.63 0.36
CA TYR A 56 -9.81 -7.28 -0.11
C TYR A 56 -9.31 -8.36 0.85
N TYR A 57 -9.35 -8.11 2.16
CA TYR A 57 -8.95 -9.09 3.17
C TYR A 57 -9.83 -10.35 3.13
N ASN A 58 -11.16 -10.20 3.03
CA ASN A 58 -12.07 -11.34 2.98
C ASN A 58 -11.97 -12.11 1.66
N LEU A 59 -11.80 -11.41 0.56
CA LEU A 59 -11.58 -12.02 -0.75
C LEU A 59 -10.24 -12.79 -0.78
N ALA A 60 -9.18 -12.24 -0.17
CA ALA A 60 -7.90 -12.93 0.03
C ALA A 60 -8.03 -14.19 0.91
N ASN A 61 -8.80 -14.12 2.00
CA ASN A 61 -9.11 -15.24 2.88
C ASN A 61 -9.90 -16.34 2.12
N ALA A 62 -10.85 -15.98 1.27
CA ALA A 62 -11.64 -16.93 0.49
C ALA A 62 -10.75 -17.67 -0.53
N HIS A 63 -9.90 -16.95 -1.27
CA HIS A 63 -8.91 -17.57 -2.13
C HIS A 63 -7.91 -18.43 -1.36
N TYR A 64 -7.49 -18.01 -0.17
CA TYR A 64 -6.60 -18.81 0.69
C TYR A 64 -7.24 -20.16 1.04
N LYS A 65 -8.52 -20.18 1.40
CA LYS A 65 -9.26 -21.41 1.73
C LYS A 65 -9.39 -22.39 0.54
N LEU A 66 -9.37 -21.86 -0.69
CA LEU A 66 -9.39 -22.63 -1.92
C LEU A 66 -7.98 -22.98 -2.44
N ASN A 67 -6.91 -22.66 -1.71
CA ASN A 67 -5.52 -22.80 -2.16
C ASN A 67 -5.18 -22.03 -3.43
N ASN A 68 -5.91 -20.95 -3.73
CA ASN A 68 -5.60 -20.03 -4.83
C ASN A 68 -4.47 -19.08 -4.37
N ILE A 69 -3.21 -19.50 -4.54
CA ILE A 69 -2.03 -18.84 -3.93
C ILE A 69 -1.86 -17.41 -4.45
N ALA A 70 -1.76 -17.21 -5.77
CA ALA A 70 -1.56 -15.90 -6.35
C ALA A 70 -2.67 -14.89 -6.01
N PRO A 71 -3.97 -15.21 -6.23
CA PRO A 71 -5.06 -14.32 -5.84
C PRO A 71 -5.06 -14.00 -4.34
N SER A 72 -4.83 -14.99 -3.47
CA SER A 72 -4.79 -14.75 -2.02
C SER A 72 -3.73 -13.72 -1.64
N ILE A 73 -2.50 -13.88 -2.12
CA ILE A 73 -1.41 -12.93 -1.84
C ILE A 73 -1.71 -11.57 -2.45
N TYR A 74 -2.22 -11.53 -3.69
CA TYR A 74 -2.59 -10.31 -4.39
C TYR A 74 -3.58 -9.46 -3.57
N TYR A 75 -4.66 -10.07 -3.10
CA TYR A 75 -5.69 -9.34 -2.39
C TYR A 75 -5.27 -8.96 -0.96
N TYR A 76 -4.43 -9.74 -0.27
CA TYR A 76 -3.83 -9.27 0.98
C TYR A 76 -2.92 -8.06 0.77
N GLU A 77 -2.11 -8.05 -0.30
CA GLU A 77 -1.26 -6.89 -0.63
C GLU A 77 -2.12 -5.66 -0.94
N LYS A 78 -3.23 -5.82 -1.66
CA LYS A 78 -4.23 -4.75 -1.88
C LYS A 78 -4.83 -4.24 -0.57
N ALA A 79 -5.19 -5.13 0.35
CA ALA A 79 -5.71 -4.75 1.65
C ALA A 79 -4.67 -3.94 2.46
N LEU A 80 -3.39 -4.34 2.42
CA LEU A 80 -2.28 -3.62 3.05
C LEU A 80 -1.97 -2.27 2.41
N GLN A 81 -2.34 -2.02 1.14
CA GLN A 81 -2.24 -0.67 0.60
C GLN A 81 -3.20 0.31 1.29
N LEU A 82 -4.35 -0.20 1.77
CA LEU A 82 -5.36 0.60 2.47
C LEU A 82 -5.14 0.62 4.00
N LYS A 83 -4.67 -0.50 4.58
CA LYS A 83 -4.30 -0.60 6.00
C LYS A 83 -2.91 -1.25 6.16
N PRO A 84 -1.81 -0.48 6.00
CA PRO A 84 -0.45 -1.03 5.98
C PRO A 84 0.01 -1.71 7.28
N GLU A 85 -0.58 -1.32 8.41
CA GLU A 85 -0.18 -1.77 9.75
C GLU A 85 -1.17 -2.76 10.38
N ASP A 86 -2.15 -3.22 9.61
CA ASP A 86 -3.14 -4.17 10.10
C ASP A 86 -2.47 -5.53 10.38
N LYS A 87 -2.44 -5.92 11.65
CA LYS A 87 -1.75 -7.11 12.12
C LYS A 87 -2.37 -8.40 11.57
N ASP A 88 -3.68 -8.43 11.40
CA ASP A 88 -4.39 -9.62 10.93
C ASP A 88 -4.10 -9.84 9.44
N ILE A 89 -4.14 -8.77 8.65
CA ILE A 89 -3.77 -8.82 7.23
C ILE A 89 -2.29 -9.23 7.06
N LEU A 90 -1.38 -8.64 7.87
CA LEU A 90 0.04 -8.99 7.84
C LEU A 90 0.30 -10.47 8.16
N ASN A 91 -0.35 -10.98 9.21
CA ASN A 91 -0.22 -12.38 9.63
C ASN A 91 -0.78 -13.34 8.58
N ASN A 92 -1.98 -13.08 8.06
CA ASN A 92 -2.62 -13.95 7.07
C ASN A 92 -1.86 -13.96 5.74
N ARG A 93 -1.36 -12.80 5.29
CA ARG A 93 -0.45 -12.74 4.15
C ARG A 93 0.81 -13.55 4.38
N ALA A 94 1.38 -13.54 5.58
CA ALA A 94 2.56 -14.34 5.90
C ALA A 94 2.27 -15.84 5.79
N TYR A 95 1.07 -16.30 6.16
CA TYR A 95 0.63 -17.67 5.92
C TYR A 95 0.48 -17.99 4.44
N ALA A 96 -0.17 -17.13 3.65
CA ALA A 96 -0.30 -17.31 2.21
C ALA A 96 1.07 -17.38 1.51
N LYS A 97 2.02 -16.53 1.91
CA LYS A 97 3.40 -16.55 1.41
C LYS A 97 4.16 -17.82 1.72
N LYS A 98 3.80 -18.58 2.76
CA LYS A 98 4.43 -19.89 3.02
C LYS A 98 3.98 -20.97 2.03
N MET A 99 2.90 -20.72 1.29
CA MET A 99 2.41 -21.64 0.25
C MET A 99 3.13 -21.44 -1.09
N THR A 100 3.87 -20.35 -1.28
CA THR A 100 4.60 -20.10 -2.53
C THR A 100 5.81 -21.02 -2.66
N VAL A 101 6.11 -21.44 -3.88
CA VAL A 101 7.31 -22.21 -4.20
C VAL A 101 8.58 -21.35 -4.06
N ASP A 102 8.53 -20.10 -4.51
CA ASP A 102 9.71 -19.23 -4.55
C ASP A 102 9.92 -18.52 -3.21
N ALA A 103 10.88 -19.00 -2.42
CA ALA A 103 11.30 -18.34 -1.19
C ALA A 103 12.38 -17.27 -1.49
N ILE A 104 12.00 -16.14 -2.08
CA ILE A 104 12.93 -15.03 -2.38
C ILE A 104 13.17 -14.20 -1.12
N GLN A 105 14.38 -14.30 -0.58
CA GLN A 105 14.81 -13.46 0.53
C GLN A 105 15.24 -12.08 0.02
N ALA A 106 14.81 -11.02 0.71
CA ALA A 106 15.24 -9.67 0.37
C ALA A 106 16.72 -9.49 0.68
N VAL A 107 17.45 -8.79 -0.20
CA VAL A 107 18.84 -8.43 0.07
C VAL A 107 18.90 -7.62 1.37
N PRO A 108 19.70 -8.04 2.38
CA PRO A 108 19.82 -7.29 3.62
C PRO A 108 20.42 -5.91 3.33
N GLN A 109 19.65 -4.86 3.61
CA GLN A 109 20.16 -3.49 3.49
C GLN A 109 21.18 -3.23 4.61
N LEU A 110 22.36 -2.70 4.29
CA LEU A 110 23.46 -2.51 5.27
C LEU A 110 23.64 -1.04 5.66
N GLY A 111 24.09 -0.80 6.89
CA GLY A 111 24.52 0.52 7.39
C GLY A 111 23.44 1.61 7.41
N LEU A 112 23.81 2.82 6.97
CA LEU A 112 22.96 4.01 6.98
C LEU A 112 21.72 3.90 6.08
N SER A 113 21.81 3.15 4.97
CA SER A 113 20.67 2.95 4.05
C SER A 113 19.48 2.29 4.76
N ARG A 114 19.75 1.30 5.63
CA ARG A 114 18.71 0.66 6.46
C ARG A 114 18.06 1.66 7.41
N PHE A 115 18.85 2.54 8.02
CA PHE A 115 18.34 3.56 8.93
C PHE A 115 17.42 4.53 8.19
N PHE A 116 17.87 5.12 7.08
CA PHE A 116 17.06 6.03 6.29
C PHE A 116 15.78 5.37 5.79
N ASN A 117 15.87 4.16 5.23
CA ASN A 117 14.67 3.45 4.76
C ASN A 117 13.71 3.12 5.91
N LYS A 118 14.21 2.78 7.11
CA LYS A 118 13.36 2.57 8.28
C LYS A 118 12.66 3.86 8.71
N VAL A 119 13.36 4.99 8.71
CA VAL A 119 12.79 6.30 9.03
C VAL A 119 11.74 6.68 7.99
N THR A 120 12.09 6.68 6.70
CA THR A 120 11.16 7.04 5.62
C THR A 120 9.90 6.16 5.62
N ASN A 121 10.05 4.85 5.87
CA ASN A 121 8.93 3.91 5.93
C ASN A 121 8.22 3.84 7.29
N ALA A 122 8.63 4.65 8.28
CA ALA A 122 8.00 4.65 9.60
C ALA A 122 6.58 5.24 9.57
N LEU A 123 6.30 6.13 8.62
CA LEU A 123 5.00 6.77 8.43
C LEU A 123 4.61 6.71 6.96
N THR A 124 3.31 6.75 6.69
CA THR A 124 2.76 6.95 5.34
C THR A 124 3.03 8.36 4.84
N PHE A 125 2.89 8.59 3.54
CA PHE A 125 3.00 9.92 2.93
C PHE A 125 2.10 10.95 3.65
N ASP A 126 0.81 10.61 3.84
CA ASP A 126 -0.16 11.50 4.50
C ASP A 126 0.20 11.80 5.95
N ASN A 127 0.79 10.82 6.65
CA ASN A 127 1.23 10.99 8.03
C ASN A 127 2.45 11.92 8.13
N TRP A 128 3.42 11.78 7.23
CA TRP A 128 4.55 12.71 7.13
C TRP A 128 4.09 14.13 6.76
N ALA A 129 3.10 14.25 5.86
CA ALA A 129 2.52 15.54 5.50
C ALA A 129 1.79 16.19 6.69
N ARG A 130 0.95 15.42 7.41
CA ARG A 130 0.26 15.90 8.62
C ARG A 130 1.25 16.31 9.72
N LEU A 131 2.29 15.52 9.94
CA LEU A 131 3.34 15.85 10.90
C LEU A 131 4.01 17.18 10.55
N ALA A 132 4.35 17.40 9.28
CA ALA A 132 4.92 18.67 8.82
C ALA A 132 4.00 19.86 9.15
N ILE A 133 2.69 19.74 8.90
CA ILE A 133 1.71 20.79 9.22
C ILE A 133 1.68 21.07 10.73
N VAL A 134 1.64 20.03 11.58
CA VAL A 134 1.65 20.20 13.04
C VAL A 134 2.93 20.90 13.50
N MET A 135 4.09 20.48 13.00
CA MET A 135 5.38 21.11 13.33
C MET A 135 5.44 22.58 12.87
N MET A 136 4.86 22.90 11.70
CA MET A 136 4.75 24.27 11.21
C MET A 136 3.87 25.15 12.11
N VAL A 137 2.73 24.62 12.59
CA VAL A 137 1.88 25.35 13.54
C VAL A 137 2.62 25.59 14.86
N LEU A 138 3.34 24.60 15.38
CA LEU A 138 4.16 24.77 16.59
C LEU A 138 5.27 25.81 16.41
N PHE A 139 5.91 25.85 15.24
CA PHE A 139 6.86 26.91 14.88
C PHE A 139 6.20 28.29 15.00
N ILE A 140 5.03 28.49 14.37
CA ILE A 140 4.32 29.79 14.39
C ILE A 140 3.96 30.19 15.83
N VAL A 141 3.42 29.26 16.63
CA VAL A 141 3.05 29.53 18.03
C VAL A 141 4.26 29.93 18.87
N LEU A 142 5.39 29.23 18.75
CA LEU A 142 6.61 29.55 19.48
C LEU A 142 7.25 30.85 19.01
N PHE A 143 7.17 31.13 17.71
CA PHE A 143 7.64 32.40 17.15
C PHE A 143 6.80 33.59 17.65
N LEU A 144 5.48 33.42 17.76
CA LEU A 144 4.60 34.41 18.39
C LEU A 144 4.90 34.55 19.90
N MET A 145 5.13 33.44 20.61
CA MET A 145 5.50 33.48 22.04
C MET A 145 6.81 34.24 22.26
N TYR A 146 7.79 34.11 21.36
CA TYR A 146 9.01 34.93 21.38
C TYR A 146 8.71 36.43 21.29
N TYR A 147 7.71 36.83 20.48
CA TYR A 147 7.32 38.24 20.34
C TYR A 147 6.65 38.79 21.61
N PHE A 148 5.75 38.02 22.23
CA PHE A 148 4.93 38.49 23.37
C PHE A 148 5.57 38.32 24.75
N THR A 149 6.58 37.47 24.91
CA THR A 149 7.22 37.25 26.22
C THR A 149 8.25 38.34 26.51
N ASN A 150 8.28 38.91 27.72
CA ASN A 150 9.25 39.95 28.08
C ASN A 150 10.52 39.39 28.75
N GLY A 151 10.48 38.17 29.28
CA GLY A 151 11.61 37.54 29.97
C GLY A 151 12.71 37.07 29.02
N THR A 152 13.96 37.46 29.27
CA THR A 152 15.13 37.13 28.43
C THR A 152 15.30 35.63 28.19
N GLN A 153 15.13 34.81 29.23
CA GLN A 153 15.28 33.34 29.10
C GLN A 153 14.14 32.72 28.28
N SER A 154 12.90 33.12 28.52
CA SER A 154 11.73 32.65 27.77
C SER A 154 11.81 33.03 26.30
N LYS A 155 12.27 34.25 25.97
CA LYS A 155 12.52 34.66 24.58
C LYS A 155 13.55 33.76 23.91
N ARG A 156 14.70 33.53 24.56
CA ARG A 156 15.78 32.70 24.00
C ARG A 156 15.31 31.27 23.74
N VAL A 157 14.61 30.66 24.69
CA VAL A 157 14.08 29.30 24.55
C VAL A 157 13.04 29.23 23.43
N SER A 158 12.08 30.16 23.39
CA SER A 158 11.03 30.19 22.36
C SER A 158 11.62 30.38 20.96
N PHE A 159 12.62 31.24 20.83
CA PHE A 159 13.33 31.47 19.57
C PHE A 159 14.05 30.21 19.10
N ILE A 160 14.87 29.60 19.95
CA ILE A 160 15.63 28.37 19.61
C ILE A 160 14.67 27.24 19.23
N LEU A 161 13.63 27.00 20.04
CA LEU A 161 12.66 25.94 19.76
C LEU A 161 11.90 26.19 18.46
N SER A 162 11.55 27.44 18.13
CA SER A 162 10.87 27.73 16.87
C SER A 162 11.70 27.27 15.66
N PHE A 163 13.00 27.60 15.61
CA PHE A 163 13.88 27.13 14.54
C PHE A 163 14.06 25.60 14.52
N VAL A 164 14.03 24.94 15.67
CA VAL A 164 14.03 23.47 15.73
C VAL A 164 12.77 22.90 15.08
N PHE A 165 11.59 23.43 15.40
CA PHE A 165 10.33 22.99 14.78
C PHE A 165 10.25 23.30 13.29
N LEU A 166 10.82 24.43 12.85
CA LEU A 166 10.95 24.74 11.42
C LEU A 166 11.82 23.69 10.70
N PHE A 167 12.98 23.34 11.28
CA PHE A 167 13.85 22.30 10.72
C PHE A 167 13.16 20.93 10.68
N LEU A 168 12.44 20.56 11.73
CA LEU A 168 11.67 19.31 11.78
C LEU A 168 10.55 19.31 10.73
N SER A 169 9.85 20.43 10.53
CA SER A 169 8.84 20.56 9.49
C SER A 169 9.42 20.34 8.09
N LEU A 170 10.56 20.97 7.78
CA LEU A 170 11.22 20.82 6.47
C LEU A 170 11.73 19.38 6.27
N SER A 171 12.30 18.77 7.30
CA SER A 171 12.75 17.38 7.27
C SER A 171 11.58 16.42 7.03
N SER A 172 10.44 16.66 7.69
CA SER A 172 9.21 15.89 7.52
C SER A 172 8.68 15.95 6.09
N VAL A 173 8.71 17.15 5.46
CA VAL A 173 8.34 17.31 4.04
C VAL A 173 9.31 16.56 3.13
N GLY A 174 10.63 16.66 3.38
CA GLY A 174 11.64 15.91 2.63
C GLY A 174 11.41 14.40 2.69
N LEU A 175 11.11 13.87 3.88
CA LEU A 175 10.78 12.46 4.08
C LEU A 175 9.47 12.06 3.39
N ALA A 176 8.45 12.93 3.37
CA ALA A 176 7.21 12.70 2.62
C ALA A 176 7.49 12.52 1.12
N PHE A 177 8.24 13.44 0.51
CA PHE A 177 8.61 13.33 -0.90
C PHE A 177 9.46 12.10 -1.19
N GLN A 178 10.38 11.75 -0.29
CA GLN A 178 11.18 10.54 -0.42
C GLN A 178 10.29 9.28 -0.36
N LYS A 179 9.30 9.24 0.55
CA LYS A 179 8.34 8.14 0.66
C LYS A 179 7.49 8.01 -0.61
N GLN A 180 6.97 9.12 -1.11
CA GLN A 180 6.22 9.15 -2.37
C GLN A 180 7.06 8.63 -3.54
N ALA A 181 8.34 9.04 -3.61
CA ALA A 181 9.25 8.61 -4.66
C ALA A 181 9.55 7.10 -4.58
N LEU A 182 9.67 6.53 -3.37
CA LEU A 182 9.82 5.09 -3.18
C LEU A 182 8.56 4.33 -3.61
N ASP A 183 7.38 4.77 -3.17
CA ASP A 183 6.11 4.10 -3.49
C ASP A 183 5.81 4.11 -4.98
N ASN A 184 6.06 5.25 -5.65
CA ASN A 184 5.87 5.39 -7.10
C ASN A 184 6.86 4.53 -7.90
N LYS A 185 8.05 4.25 -7.35
CA LYS A 185 9.09 3.49 -8.03
C LYS A 185 8.87 1.98 -7.94
N ASP A 186 8.23 1.51 -6.88
CA ASP A 186 8.18 0.08 -6.57
C ASP A 186 7.19 -0.70 -7.46
N ASN A 187 6.29 -0.04 -8.21
CA ASN A 187 5.35 -0.63 -9.20
C ASN A 187 5.12 -2.14 -9.04
N PRO A 188 4.57 -2.58 -7.88
CA PRO A 188 4.67 -3.97 -7.52
C PRO A 188 3.59 -4.78 -8.25
N ALA A 189 3.94 -6.02 -8.58
CA ALA A 189 3.05 -6.97 -9.22
C ALA A 189 3.21 -8.36 -8.58
N ILE A 190 2.18 -9.18 -8.73
CA ILE A 190 2.17 -10.59 -8.31
C ILE A 190 2.12 -11.46 -9.56
N VAL A 191 2.94 -12.51 -9.60
CA VAL A 191 2.88 -13.54 -10.65
C VAL A 191 1.63 -14.39 -10.45
N PHE A 192 0.77 -14.49 -11.46
CA PHE A 192 -0.46 -15.29 -11.46
C PHE A 192 -0.31 -16.60 -12.23
N ALA A 193 0.64 -16.71 -13.16
CA ALA A 193 0.92 -17.96 -13.83
C ALA A 193 1.52 -18.98 -12.86
N GLN A 194 1.06 -20.23 -12.89
CA GLN A 194 1.60 -21.31 -12.05
C GLN A 194 3.11 -21.47 -12.21
N LYS A 195 3.58 -21.32 -13.46
CA LYS A 195 4.99 -21.31 -13.83
C LYS A 195 5.18 -20.32 -14.97
N SER A 196 6.13 -19.41 -14.81
CA SER A 196 6.49 -18.41 -15.81
C SER A 196 8.00 -18.41 -16.03
N GLU A 197 8.40 -18.52 -17.28
CA GLU A 197 9.80 -18.37 -17.69
C GLU A 197 10.14 -16.89 -17.79
N VAL A 198 11.15 -16.47 -17.04
CA VAL A 198 11.67 -15.11 -17.11
C VAL A 198 12.85 -15.11 -18.07
N LYS A 199 12.77 -14.29 -19.12
CA LYS A 199 13.75 -14.19 -20.20
C LYS A 199 14.80 -13.12 -19.90
N THR A 200 15.98 -13.24 -20.50
CA THR A 200 17.02 -12.18 -20.42
C THR A 200 16.67 -10.96 -21.27
N GLU A 201 15.88 -11.14 -22.32
CA GLU A 201 15.47 -10.13 -23.31
C GLU A 201 13.95 -10.18 -23.52
N PRO A 202 13.31 -9.09 -24.01
CA PRO A 202 11.87 -9.04 -24.24
C PRO A 202 11.46 -9.74 -25.55
N ASN A 203 11.85 -11.01 -25.72
CA ASN A 203 11.55 -11.83 -26.88
C ASN A 203 11.23 -13.28 -26.48
N SER A 204 10.34 -13.92 -27.24
CA SER A 204 9.92 -15.30 -26.95
C SER A 204 11.04 -16.32 -27.17
N ASP A 205 11.92 -16.06 -28.13
CA ASP A 205 13.08 -16.90 -28.46
C ASP A 205 14.31 -16.62 -27.57
N GLY A 206 14.17 -15.70 -26.60
CA GLY A 206 15.22 -15.35 -25.67
C GLY A 206 15.62 -16.50 -24.75
N LYS A 207 16.85 -16.43 -24.24
CA LYS A 207 17.32 -17.39 -23.23
C LYS A 207 16.57 -17.18 -21.91
N ASP A 208 16.24 -18.29 -21.26
CA ASP A 208 15.69 -18.28 -19.91
C ASP A 208 16.74 -17.82 -18.92
N ALA A 209 16.41 -16.79 -18.14
CA ALA A 209 17.21 -16.35 -17.01
C ALA A 209 16.92 -17.19 -15.76
N PHE A 210 15.63 -17.36 -15.45
CA PHE A 210 15.13 -18.15 -14.32
C PHE A 210 13.62 -18.37 -14.45
N VAL A 211 13.04 -19.19 -13.57
CA VAL A 211 11.60 -19.48 -13.54
C VAL A 211 11.00 -18.89 -12.28
N LEU A 212 9.80 -18.33 -12.39
CA LEU A 212 8.97 -17.90 -11.27
C LEU A 212 7.67 -18.69 -11.23
N HIS A 213 7.10 -18.79 -10.03
CA HIS A 213 5.83 -19.45 -9.77
C HIS A 213 4.80 -18.45 -9.24
N GLU A 214 3.56 -18.89 -9.18
CA GLU A 214 2.44 -18.08 -8.70
C GLU A 214 2.67 -17.55 -7.27
N GLY A 215 2.17 -16.35 -7.01
CA GLY A 215 2.27 -15.69 -5.71
C GLY A 215 3.58 -14.93 -5.49
N THR A 216 4.56 -15.07 -6.39
CA THR A 216 5.82 -14.34 -6.29
C THR A 216 5.62 -12.85 -6.53
N LYS A 217 6.09 -12.03 -5.58
CA LYS A 217 6.06 -10.57 -5.69
C LYS A 217 7.28 -10.06 -6.47
N VAL A 218 7.02 -9.24 -7.48
CA VAL A 218 8.02 -8.64 -8.35
C VAL A 218 7.80 -7.13 -8.47
N LEU A 219 8.85 -6.38 -8.77
CA LEU A 219 8.77 -4.94 -9.04
C LEU A 219 8.89 -4.71 -10.54
N VAL A 220 7.93 -4.05 -11.17
CA VAL A 220 7.97 -3.76 -12.62
C VAL A 220 8.77 -2.48 -12.86
N LEU A 221 9.90 -2.61 -13.56
CA LEU A 221 10.81 -1.52 -13.88
C LEU A 221 10.49 -0.84 -15.21
N ASP A 222 10.09 -1.61 -16.22
CA ASP A 222 9.89 -1.13 -17.58
C ASP A 222 8.90 -2.01 -18.34
N THR A 223 8.37 -1.49 -19.43
CA THR A 223 7.32 -2.09 -20.24
C THR A 223 7.67 -1.95 -21.72
N ILE A 224 7.81 -3.07 -22.43
CA ILE A 224 8.04 -3.10 -23.88
C ILE A 224 7.04 -4.09 -24.48
N ASN A 225 6.07 -3.59 -25.26
CA ASN A 225 4.98 -4.40 -25.82
C ASN A 225 4.30 -5.27 -24.75
N ASP A 226 4.26 -6.59 -24.94
CA ASP A 226 3.71 -7.57 -24.00
C ASP A 226 4.72 -8.03 -22.94
N TRP A 227 5.90 -7.44 -22.88
CA TRP A 227 6.93 -7.79 -21.92
C TRP A 227 7.04 -6.73 -20.83
N ARG A 228 7.33 -7.20 -19.61
CA ARG A 228 7.55 -6.39 -18.43
C ARG A 228 8.92 -6.72 -17.87
N LYS A 229 9.77 -5.72 -17.75
CA LYS A 229 11.06 -5.86 -17.08
C LYS A 229 10.79 -5.87 -15.59
N ILE A 230 11.14 -6.95 -14.92
CA ILE A 230 10.90 -7.14 -13.49
C ILE A 230 12.21 -7.19 -12.72
N LYS A 231 12.13 -6.80 -11.44
CA LYS A 231 13.18 -6.96 -10.46
C LYS A 231 12.65 -7.73 -9.25
N LEU A 232 13.39 -8.74 -8.84
CA LEU A 232 13.14 -9.52 -7.64
C LEU A 232 13.72 -8.85 -6.40
N LEU A 233 13.27 -9.28 -5.22
CA LEU A 233 13.77 -8.78 -3.94
C LEU A 233 15.24 -9.12 -3.67
N ASP A 234 15.77 -10.16 -4.31
CA ASP A 234 17.19 -10.54 -4.29
C ASP A 234 18.05 -9.71 -5.26
N GLY A 235 17.42 -8.84 -6.06
CA GLY A 235 18.07 -7.96 -7.02
C GLY A 235 18.17 -8.51 -8.45
N LYS A 236 17.79 -9.77 -8.71
CA LYS A 236 17.78 -10.31 -10.08
C LYS A 236 16.77 -9.57 -10.95
N ILE A 237 17.09 -9.47 -12.23
CA ILE A 237 16.30 -8.76 -13.24
C ILE A 237 16.05 -9.71 -14.41
N GLY A 238 14.88 -9.59 -15.02
CA GLY A 238 14.57 -10.26 -16.27
C GLY A 238 13.25 -9.75 -16.85
N TRP A 239 12.81 -10.36 -17.96
CA TRP A 239 11.58 -10.01 -18.66
C TRP A 239 10.55 -11.12 -18.51
N ILE A 240 9.35 -10.75 -18.08
CA ILE A 240 8.19 -11.64 -17.94
C ILE A 240 7.07 -11.17 -18.86
N ASN A 241 6.22 -12.09 -19.32
CA ASN A 241 5.07 -11.72 -20.11
C ASN A 241 4.04 -10.97 -19.23
N ALA A 242 3.45 -9.91 -19.75
CA ALA A 242 2.49 -9.08 -19.04
C ALA A 242 1.24 -9.86 -18.61
N LYS A 243 0.87 -10.91 -19.35
CA LYS A 243 -0.29 -11.76 -19.00
C LYS A 243 -0.07 -12.62 -17.75
N ASP A 244 1.19 -12.88 -17.40
CA ASP A 244 1.56 -13.79 -16.32
C ASP A 244 1.62 -13.06 -14.97
N ILE A 245 1.48 -11.73 -14.95
CA ILE A 245 1.53 -10.89 -13.75
C ILE A 245 0.33 -9.96 -13.64
N LYS A 246 -0.05 -9.62 -12.41
CA LYS A 246 -1.09 -8.63 -12.12
C LYS A 246 -0.53 -7.49 -11.27
N MET A 247 -0.71 -6.25 -11.74
CA MET A 247 -0.25 -5.05 -11.03
C MET A 247 -1.06 -4.80 -9.76
N LEU A 248 -0.38 -4.39 -8.68
CA LEU A 248 -1.03 -4.04 -7.42
C LEU A 248 -1.49 -2.58 -7.38
N ASN A 249 -0.99 -1.69 -8.23
CA ASN A 249 -1.32 -0.27 -8.17
C ASN A 249 -2.66 0.10 -8.85
N ASN A 250 -3.32 -0.85 -9.52
CA ASN A 250 -4.59 -0.62 -10.21
C ASN A 250 -5.76 -0.93 -9.27
N PHE A 251 -6.45 0.09 -8.74
CA PHE A 251 -7.71 -0.09 -8.01
C PHE A 251 -8.88 -0.09 -9.00
#